data_AF-A0A7S7LXJ1-F1
#
_entry.id   AF-A0A7S7LXJ1-F1
#
_cell.length_a   1.000
_cell.length_b   1.000
_cell.length_c   1.000
_cell.angle_alpha   90.00
_cell.angle_beta   90.00
_cell.angle_gamma   90.00
#
_symmetry.space_group_name_H-M   'P 1'
#
loop_
_entity.id
_entity.type
_entity.pdbx_description
1 polymer ?
#
loop_
_entity_poly.entity_id
_entity_poly.type
_entity_poly.pdbx_seq_one_letter_code
_entity_poly.pdbx_strand_id
1 'polypeptide(L)'
;MELKDVILSTLAEMEDVGSDKSDTKPINNFQIKLKKKEEVYEEDESEYFGEKNSSDEINFLTSMRERLLVLFEGFQAPNNTNIEAKVDMTLNFLEYVLVTLDKRVLELEKGEK
;
A
#
# COMPACT_ATOMS: atom_id res chain seq x y z
N MET A 1 1.48 -6.10 -28.56
CA MET A 1 0.50 -6.92 -27.82
C MET A 1 -0.39 -5.97 -27.07
N GLU A 2 -1.70 -6.16 -27.13
CA GLU A 2 -2.62 -5.33 -26.35
C GLU A 2 -2.58 -5.78 -24.89
N LEU A 3 -2.84 -4.88 -23.94
CA LEU A 3 -2.82 -5.16 -22.49
C LEU A 3 -3.73 -6.34 -22.12
N LYS A 4 -4.83 -6.52 -22.86
CA LYS A 4 -5.77 -7.64 -22.69
C LYS A 4 -5.11 -8.99 -22.95
N ASP A 5 -4.24 -9.07 -23.95
CA ASP A 5 -3.54 -10.32 -24.31
C ASP A 5 -2.49 -10.66 -23.25
N VAL A 6 -1.83 -9.65 -22.68
CA VAL A 6 -0.84 -9.83 -21.60
C VAL A 6 -1.53 -10.34 -20.34
N ILE A 7 -2.65 -9.74 -19.94
CA ILE A 7 -3.42 -10.15 -18.75
C ILE A 7 -3.94 -11.59 -18.91
N LEU A 8 -4.50 -11.93 -20.08
CA LEU A 8 -4.99 -13.28 -20.35
C LEU A 8 -3.86 -14.31 -20.34
N SER A 9 -2.67 -13.96 -20.84
CA SER A 9 -1.51 -14.84 -20.80
C SER A 9 -1.03 -15.12 -19.38
N THR A 10 -1.02 -14.11 -18.50
CA THR A 10 -0.64 -14.26 -17.10
C THR A 10 -1.67 -15.06 -16.30
N LEU A 11 -2.96 -14.86 -16.57
CA LEU A 11 -4.03 -15.64 -15.92
C LEU A 11 -3.94 -17.12 -16.31
N ALA A 12 -3.69 -17.42 -17.59
CA ALA A 12 -3.52 -18.79 -18.06
C ALA A 12 -2.28 -19.47 -17.44
N GLU A 13 -1.19 -18.73 -17.25
CA GLU A 13 0.04 -19.24 -16.62
C GLU A 13 -0.16 -19.58 -15.12
N MET A 14 -1.10 -18.90 -14.44
CA MET A 14 -1.45 -19.19 -13.04
C MET A 14 -2.43 -20.38 -12.91
N GLU A 15 -3.26 -20.64 -13.91
CA GLU A 15 -4.28 -21.70 -13.88
C GLU A 15 -3.69 -23.10 -14.16
N ASP A 16 -2.53 -23.18 -14.84
CA ASP A 16 -1.81 -24.43 -15.13
C ASP A 16 -1.10 -25.02 -13.88
N VAL A 17 -1.10 -24.30 -12.75
CA VAL A 17 -0.56 -24.76 -11.47
C VAL A 17 -1.63 -25.50 -10.65
N GLY A 18 -2.06 -26.66 -11.15
CA GLY A 18 -2.55 -27.77 -10.35
C GLY A 18 -3.85 -27.57 -9.56
N SER A 19 -4.93 -28.11 -10.10
CA SER A 19 -6.11 -28.53 -9.35
C SER A 19 -5.75 -29.60 -8.30
N ASP A 20 -5.68 -29.22 -7.02
CA ASP A 20 -5.76 -30.16 -5.91
C ASP A 20 -6.85 -29.70 -4.93
N LYS A 21 -7.86 -30.54 -4.77
CA LYS A 21 -8.99 -30.30 -3.85
C LYS A 21 -8.53 -30.53 -2.42
N SER A 22 -8.26 -29.46 -1.67
CA SER A 22 -8.44 -29.47 -0.20
C SER A 22 -8.51 -28.04 0.37
N ASP A 23 -9.53 -27.83 1.20
CA ASP A 23 -9.66 -26.82 2.24
C ASP A 23 -9.41 -25.35 1.87
N THR A 24 -10.52 -24.61 1.84
CA THR A 24 -10.57 -23.16 2.12
C THR A 24 -9.84 -22.86 3.42
N LYS A 25 -8.55 -22.51 3.34
CA LYS A 25 -7.79 -21.89 4.42
C LYS A 25 -7.68 -20.41 4.11
N PRO A 26 -7.96 -19.50 5.06
CA PRO A 26 -7.71 -18.09 4.85
C PRO A 26 -6.22 -17.91 4.58
N ILE A 27 -5.88 -17.16 3.53
CA ILE A 27 -4.51 -16.71 3.23
C ILE A 27 -4.10 -15.76 4.38
N ASN A 28 -3.68 -16.34 5.49
CA ASN A 28 -3.00 -15.68 6.59
C ASN A 28 -1.51 -15.76 6.32
N ASN A 29 -0.94 -14.73 5.69
CA ASN A 29 0.30 -14.08 6.14
C ASN A 29 0.79 -13.05 5.11
N PHE A 30 0.33 -11.81 5.24
CA PHE A 30 1.24 -10.69 5.06
C PHE A 30 1.80 -10.31 6.45
N GLN A 31 2.52 -11.24 7.09
CA GLN A 31 3.35 -10.88 8.24
C GLN A 31 4.60 -10.21 7.69
N ILE A 32 4.54 -8.88 7.52
CA ILE A 32 5.77 -8.09 7.56
C ILE A 32 6.38 -8.38 8.93
N LYS A 33 7.39 -9.25 8.99
CA LYS A 33 8.21 -9.45 10.18
C LYS A 33 9.05 -8.18 10.38
N LEU A 34 8.41 -7.09 10.78
CA LEU A 34 9.10 -6.00 11.43
C LEU A 34 9.41 -6.52 12.83
N LYS A 35 10.68 -6.82 13.11
CA LYS A 35 11.13 -7.10 14.47
C LYS A 35 10.64 -5.95 15.36
N LYS A 36 9.66 -6.23 16.22
CA LYS A 36 9.30 -5.37 17.35
C LYS A 36 10.55 -5.24 18.22
N LYS A 37 11.32 -4.18 18.02
CA LYS A 37 12.20 -3.66 19.05
C LYS A 37 11.32 -2.70 19.84
N GLU A 38 11.01 -3.09 21.08
CA GLU A 38 10.48 -2.14 22.05
C GLU A 38 11.56 -1.08 22.25
N GLU A 39 11.38 0.08 21.63
CA GLU A 39 12.11 1.29 22.01
C GLU A 39 11.08 2.33 22.42
N VAL A 40 11.18 2.64 23.70
CA VAL A 40 10.63 3.79 24.41
C VAL A 40 10.73 5.04 23.53
N TYR A 41 9.63 5.79 23.44
CA TYR A 41 9.66 7.13 22.86
C TYR A 41 10.53 8.01 23.76
N GLU A 42 11.74 8.31 23.31
CA GLU A 42 12.45 9.53 23.73
C GLU A 42 12.28 10.54 22.60
N GLU A 43 11.56 11.61 22.90
CA GLU A 43 11.54 12.82 22.08
C GLU A 43 12.95 13.43 22.14
N ASP A 44 13.76 13.23 21.11
CA ASP A 44 15.08 13.85 20.99
C ASP A 44 14.96 15.09 20.09
N GLU A 45 14.88 16.26 20.74
CA GLU A 45 15.14 17.56 20.13
C GLU A 45 16.62 17.63 19.73
N SER A 46 16.93 17.45 18.45
CA SER A 46 18.21 17.93 17.91
C SER A 46 18.01 18.76 16.63
N GLU A 47 18.36 20.03 16.76
CA GLU A 47 18.57 20.97 15.67
C GLU A 47 19.59 20.43 14.67
N TYR A 48 19.27 20.34 13.37
CA TYR A 48 20.27 20.56 12.31
C TYR A 48 19.65 21.24 11.08
N PHE A 49 20.00 22.51 10.93
CA PHE A 49 19.79 23.31 9.72
C PHE A 49 20.54 22.68 8.54
N GLY A 50 19.80 21.93 7.71
CA GLY A 50 20.31 21.29 6.48
C GLY A 50 19.41 20.19 5.90
N GLU A 51 18.45 19.69 6.68
CA GLU A 51 17.75 18.40 6.46
C GLU A 51 16.28 18.49 5.99
N LYS A 52 15.80 19.67 5.58
CA LYS A 52 14.35 19.88 5.36
C LYS A 52 13.74 18.89 4.36
N ASN A 53 14.44 18.58 3.28
CA ASN A 53 13.93 17.65 2.25
C ASN A 53 13.92 16.18 2.70
N SER A 54 14.90 15.74 3.48
CA SER A 54 14.97 14.34 3.94
C SER A 54 13.96 14.07 5.05
N SER A 55 13.76 15.03 5.95
CA SER A 55 12.77 14.93 7.03
C SER A 55 11.34 14.89 6.46
N ASP A 56 11.04 15.76 5.49
CA ASP A 56 9.71 15.81 4.86
C ASP A 56 9.39 14.51 4.11
N GLU A 57 10.36 13.92 3.41
CA GLU A 57 10.19 12.64 2.71
C GLU A 57 9.98 11.47 3.70
N ILE A 58 10.77 11.42 4.79
CA ILE A 58 10.60 10.40 5.83
C ILE A 58 9.21 10.50 6.47
N ASN A 59 8.73 11.71 6.73
CA ASN A 59 7.40 11.95 7.28
C ASN A 59 6.30 11.52 6.29
N PHE A 60 6.45 11.83 5.01
CA PHE A 60 5.52 11.40 3.96
C PHE A 60 5.44 9.88 3.87
N LEU A 61 6.59 9.19 3.76
CA LEU A 61 6.66 7.73 3.67
C LEU A 61 6.09 7.05 4.92
N THR A 62 6.36 7.62 6.10
CA THR A 62 5.81 7.14 7.38
C THR A 62 4.29 7.27 7.42
N SER A 63 3.75 8.43 7.04
CA SER A 63 2.30 8.66 6.96
C SER A 63 1.63 7.71 5.96
N MET A 64 2.25 7.49 4.80
CA MET A 64 1.73 6.56 3.80
C MET A 64 1.69 5.11 4.31
N ARG A 65 2.77 4.67 4.98
CA ARG A 65 2.83 3.35 5.61
C ARG A 65 1.71 3.15 6.63
N GLU A 66 1.48 4.11 7.52
CA GLU A 66 0.44 4.03 8.54
C GLU A 66 -0.97 3.94 7.94
N ARG A 67 -1.26 4.76 6.92
CA ARG A 67 -2.56 4.71 6.22
C ARG A 67 -2.81 3.35 5.58
N LEU A 68 -1.79 2.77 4.93
CA LEU A 68 -1.91 1.43 4.32
C LEU A 68 -2.07 0.33 5.37
N LEU A 69 -1.37 0.42 6.51
CA LEU A 69 -1.55 -0.53 7.61
C LEU A 69 -2.99 -0.52 8.14
N VAL A 70 -3.53 0.65 8.45
CA VAL A 70 -4.92 0.78 8.92
C VAL A 70 -5.92 0.25 7.89
N LEU A 71 -5.67 0.51 6.60
CA LEU A 71 -6.50 -0.02 5.51
C LEU A 71 -6.49 -1.56 5.51
N PHE A 72 -5.31 -2.19 5.61
CA PHE A 72 -5.19 -3.65 5.68
C PHE A 72 -5.81 -4.24 6.94
N GLU A 73 -5.61 -3.62 8.11
CA GLU A 73 -6.26 -4.03 9.36
C GLU A 73 -7.79 -3.96 9.24
N GLY A 74 -8.31 -2.89 8.64
CA GLY A 74 -9.74 -2.74 8.36
C GLY A 74 -10.29 -3.84 7.45
N PHE A 75 -9.50 -4.30 6.47
CA PHE A 75 -9.87 -5.42 5.61
C PHE A 75 -9.83 -6.77 6.32
N GLN A 76 -8.91 -6.95 7.25
CA GLN A 76 -8.73 -8.18 8.01
C GLN A 76 -9.61 -8.27 9.27
N ALA A 77 -10.37 -7.22 9.59
CA ALA A 77 -11.20 -7.18 10.79
C ALA A 77 -12.20 -8.35 10.86
N PRO A 78 -12.36 -9.01 12.03
CA PRO A 78 -13.37 -10.05 12.18
C PRO A 78 -14.76 -9.47 11.96
N ASN A 79 -15.61 -10.19 11.23
CA ASN A 79 -16.94 -9.74 10.79
C ASN A 79 -16.93 -8.60 9.75
N ASN A 80 -15.86 -8.47 8.97
CA ASN A 80 -15.84 -7.57 7.82
C ASN A 80 -16.87 -8.03 6.75
N THR A 81 -18.05 -7.42 6.78
CA THR A 81 -19.11 -7.63 5.78
C THR A 81 -18.97 -6.66 4.60
N ASN A 82 -19.56 -7.01 3.45
CA ASN A 82 -19.53 -6.22 2.22
C ASN A 82 -18.11 -5.95 1.71
N ILE A 83 -17.28 -6.99 1.69
CA ILE A 83 -15.88 -6.90 1.28
C ILE A 83 -15.72 -6.36 -0.14
N GLU A 84 -16.58 -6.80 -1.08
CA GLU A 84 -16.56 -6.35 -2.48
C GLU A 84 -16.73 -4.84 -2.59
N ALA A 85 -17.76 -4.28 -1.96
CA ALA A 85 -18.01 -2.84 -1.96
C ALA A 85 -16.86 -2.04 -1.30
N LYS A 86 -16.21 -2.60 -0.27
CA LYS A 86 -15.05 -1.97 0.38
C LYS A 86 -13.80 -2.02 -0.49
N VAL A 87 -13.59 -3.11 -1.22
CA VAL A 87 -12.51 -3.24 -2.21
C VAL A 87 -12.75 -2.26 -3.35
N ASP A 88 -13.96 -2.18 -3.90
CA ASP A 88 -14.31 -1.21 -4.94
C ASP A 88 -14.07 0.24 -4.48
N MET A 89 -14.53 0.58 -3.27
CA MET A 89 -14.28 1.90 -2.68
C MET A 89 -12.78 2.18 -2.51
N THR A 90 -12.02 1.16 -2.10
CA THR A 90 -10.57 1.27 -1.94
C THR A 90 -9.85 1.44 -3.27
N LEU A 91 -10.27 0.72 -4.31
CA LEU A 91 -9.73 0.89 -5.67
C LEU A 91 -9.95 2.31 -6.17
N ASN A 92 -11.17 2.85 -6.02
CA ASN A 92 -11.48 4.24 -6.38
C ASN A 92 -10.63 5.24 -5.59
N PHE A 93 -10.41 5.00 -4.30
CA PHE A 93 -9.54 5.83 -3.47
C PHE A 93 -8.08 5.78 -3.95
N LEU A 94 -7.55 4.60 -4.25
CA LEU A 94 -6.18 4.44 -4.74
C LEU A 94 -5.99 5.09 -6.12
N GLU A 95 -6.99 5.01 -6.99
CA GLU A 95 -7.00 5.73 -8.27
C GLU A 95 -6.94 7.25 -8.05
N TYR A 96 -7.75 7.79 -7.13
CA TYR A 96 -7.67 9.20 -6.74
C TYR A 96 -6.29 9.58 -6.21
N VAL A 97 -5.67 8.73 -5.37
CA VAL A 97 -4.32 8.96 -4.85
C VAL A 97 -3.31 8.99 -6.00
N LEU A 98 -3.38 8.06 -6.95
CA LEU A 98 -2.51 8.05 -8.13
C LEU A 98 -2.64 9.33 -8.94
N VAL A 99 -3.86 9.77 -9.25
CA VAL A 99 -4.09 11.04 -9.96
C VAL A 99 -3.52 12.23 -9.18
N THR A 100 -3.60 12.21 -7.85
CA THR A 100 -3.05 13.25 -6.99
C THR A 100 -1.52 13.26 -7.01
N LEU A 101 -0.90 12.08 -7.00
CA LEU A 101 0.55 11.93 -7.13
C LEU A 101 1.03 12.43 -8.50
N ASP A 102 0.37 12.02 -9.58
CA ASP A 102 0.71 12.47 -10.94
C ASP A 102 0.64 13.99 -11.07
N LYS A 103 -0.42 14.61 -10.52
CA LYS A 103 -0.54 16.07 -10.45
C LYS A 103 0.63 16.70 -9.71
N ARG A 104 0.98 16.15 -8.54
CA ARG A 104 2.06 16.69 -7.72
C ARG A 104 3.43 16.54 -8.39
N VAL A 105 3.70 15.41 -9.03
CA VAL A 105 4.92 15.19 -9.81
C VAL A 105 5.01 16.20 -10.94
N LEU A 106 3.92 16.39 -11.68
CA LEU A 106 3.86 17.34 -12.78
C LEU A 106 4.05 18.80 -12.33
N GLU A 107 3.51 19.21 -11.18
CA GLU A 107 3.77 20.52 -10.57
C GLU A 107 5.27 20.72 -10.28
N LEU A 108 5.91 19.71 -9.67
CA LEU A 108 7.33 19.74 -9.32
C LEU A 108 8.23 19.77 -10.57
N GLU A 109 7.89 19.03 -11.61
CA GLU A 109 8.61 19.04 -12.91
C GLU A 109 8.51 20.40 -13.62
N LYS A 110 7.38 21.10 -13.48
CA LYS A 110 7.18 22.44 -14.05
C LYS A 110 7.88 23.54 -13.24
N GLY A 111 8.48 23.22 -12.09
CA GLY A 111 9.14 24.19 -11.22
C GLY A 111 8.17 25.08 -10.45
N GLU A 112 6.88 24.73 -10.41
CA GLU A 112 5.88 25.41 -9.58
C GLU A 112 6.05 24.90 -8.14
N LYS A 113 6.83 25.64 -7.34
CA LYS A 113 7.03 25.36 -5.90
C LYS A 113 5.84 25.83 -5.07
#